data_AF-A0A6B0GQ91-F1
#
_entry.id   AF-A0A6B0GQ91-F1
#
_cell.length_a   1.000
_cell.length_b   1.000
_cell.length_c   1.000
_cell.angle_alpha   90.00
_cell.angle_beta   90.00
_cell.angle_gamma   90.00
#
_symmetry.space_group_name_H-M   'P 1'
#
loop_
_entity.id
_entity.type
_entity.pdbx_description
1 polymer ?
#
loop_
_entity_poly.entity_id
_entity_poly.type
_entity_poly.pdbx_seq_one_letter_code
_entity_poly.pdbx_strand_id
1 'polypeptide(L)'
;MEPLVDEVSRWPGVTVEPGRSGGRVFSLGSREVGAATFGGRVAVTFGRLLHEPLVDARWTTPDPLTPASGRTVFRVHSDMEVERARSLLRLSYLYHALSRPNTPEGRAALDALELESDLDSLSPPWVVRERLTKLATSES
;
A
#
# COMPACT_ATOMS: atom_id res chain seq x y z
N MET A 1 0.65 9.83 13.49
CA MET A 1 -0.20 8.86 12.76
C MET A 1 -1.47 9.49 12.18
N GLU A 2 -2.09 10.47 12.83
CA GLU A 2 -3.28 11.15 12.27
C GLU A 2 -3.04 11.79 10.88
N PRO A 3 -1.92 12.48 10.61
CA PRO A 3 -1.67 13.03 9.26
C PRO A 3 -1.63 11.95 8.17
N LEU A 4 -1.04 10.79 8.47
CA LEU A 4 -1.02 9.64 7.56
C LEU A 4 -2.44 9.13 7.27
N VAL A 5 -3.25 8.96 8.32
CA VAL A 5 -4.65 8.50 8.18
C VAL A 5 -5.45 9.49 7.35
N ASP A 6 -5.33 10.76 7.68
CA ASP A 6 -6.03 11.87 7.04
C ASP A 6 -5.68 11.93 5.54
N GLU A 7 -4.41 11.81 5.19
CA GLU A 7 -3.98 11.78 3.79
C GLU A 7 -4.51 10.54 3.05
N VAL A 8 -4.30 9.34 3.58
CA VAL A 8 -4.70 8.08 2.93
C VAL A 8 -6.22 8.01 2.75
N SER A 9 -6.98 8.59 3.68
CA SER A 9 -8.44 8.68 3.58
C SER A 9 -8.95 9.49 2.40
N ARG A 10 -8.10 10.34 1.80
CA ARG A 10 -8.45 11.16 0.64
C ARG A 10 -8.05 10.54 -0.69
N TRP A 11 -7.38 9.38 -0.67
CA TRP A 11 -7.05 8.70 -1.91
C TRP A 11 -8.33 8.23 -2.62
N PRO A 12 -8.42 8.39 -3.95
CA PRO A 12 -9.61 8.01 -4.70
C PRO A 12 -10.04 6.56 -4.47
N GLY A 13 -11.33 6.34 -4.18
CA GLY A 13 -11.87 5.01 -3.92
C GLY A 13 -11.48 4.38 -2.57
N VAL A 14 -10.68 5.05 -1.74
CA VAL A 14 -10.34 4.55 -0.41
C VAL A 14 -11.48 4.79 0.57
N THR A 15 -11.84 3.74 1.30
CA THR A 15 -12.70 3.80 2.48
C THR A 15 -11.88 3.54 3.74
N VAL A 16 -12.34 4.10 4.87
CA VAL A 16 -11.65 4.01 6.15
C VAL A 16 -12.58 3.45 7.22
N GLU A 17 -12.14 2.38 7.87
CA GLU A 17 -12.90 1.72 8.94
C GLU A 17 -12.08 1.65 10.24
N PRO A 18 -12.75 1.62 11.42
CA PRO A 18 -12.07 1.35 12.68
C PRO A 18 -11.40 -0.03 12.69
N GLY A 19 -10.11 -0.08 13.01
CA GLY A 19 -9.38 -1.35 13.18
C GLY A 19 -9.55 -1.95 14.58
N ARG A 20 -9.53 -3.29 14.68
CA ARG A 20 -9.74 -4.05 15.94
C ARG A 20 -8.74 -3.74 17.07
N SER A 21 -7.63 -3.06 16.76
CA SER A 21 -6.55 -2.73 17.71
C SER A 21 -6.43 -1.23 17.95
N GLY A 22 -7.52 -0.47 17.82
CA GLY A 22 -7.48 0.99 17.93
C GLY A 22 -6.71 1.62 16.76
N GLY A 23 -6.92 1.10 15.55
CA GLY A 23 -6.29 1.61 14.34
C GLY A 23 -7.30 2.09 13.31
N ARG A 24 -6.82 2.24 12.08
CA ARG A 24 -7.61 2.43 10.88
C ARG A 24 -7.24 1.35 9.87
N VAL A 25 -8.25 0.83 9.20
CA VAL A 25 -8.10 -0.05 8.04
C VAL A 25 -8.48 0.77 6.82
N PHE A 26 -7.64 0.75 5.81
CA PHE A 26 -7.85 1.42 4.52
C PHE A 26 -8.17 0.35 3.48
N SER A 27 -9.26 0.55 2.74
CA SER A 27 -9.71 -0.40 1.73
C SER A 27 -9.99 0.29 0.40
N LEU A 28 -9.61 -0.35 -0.71
CA LEU A 28 -10.01 0.01 -2.06
C LEU A 28 -11.08 -0.99 -2.50
N GLY A 29 -12.35 -0.59 -2.39
CA GLY A 29 -13.49 -1.51 -2.52
C GLY A 29 -13.36 -2.68 -1.52
N SER A 30 -13.30 -3.91 -2.03
CA SER A 30 -13.16 -5.12 -1.20
C SER A 30 -11.73 -5.56 -0.89
N ARG A 31 -10.70 -4.76 -1.21
CA ARG A 31 -9.30 -5.07 -0.88
C ARG A 31 -8.76 -4.13 0.19
N GLU A 32 -8.20 -4.70 1.25
CA GLU A 32 -7.43 -3.94 2.24
C GLU A 32 -6.13 -3.43 1.58
N VAL A 33 -5.98 -2.11 1.50
CA VAL A 33 -4.74 -1.44 1.13
C VAL A 33 -3.72 -1.56 2.27
N GLY A 34 -4.19 -1.46 3.50
CA GLY A 34 -3.40 -1.70 4.69
C GLY A 34 -4.09 -1.22 5.96
N ALA A 35 -3.39 -1.34 7.08
CA ALA A 35 -3.88 -0.87 8.37
C ALA A 35 -2.80 -0.11 9.11
N ALA A 36 -3.19 0.97 9.81
CA ALA A 36 -2.32 1.76 10.67
C ALA A 36 -2.88 1.81 12.09
N THR A 37 -2.06 1.53 13.10
CA THR A 37 -2.45 1.68 14.52
C THR A 37 -1.96 3.00 15.07
N PHE A 38 -2.62 3.53 16.11
CA PHE A 38 -2.13 4.74 16.81
C PHE A 38 -0.72 4.56 17.38
N GLY A 39 -0.33 3.33 17.71
CA GLY A 39 1.01 2.97 18.19
C GLY A 39 2.09 2.88 17.10
N GLY A 40 1.86 3.42 15.90
CA GLY A 40 2.89 3.53 14.85
C GLY A 40 3.14 2.25 14.07
N ARG A 41 2.28 1.22 14.17
CA ARG A 41 2.38 0.02 13.33
C ARG A 41 1.57 0.21 12.06
N VAL A 42 2.23 0.10 10.91
CA VAL A 42 1.59 0.01 9.61
C VAL A 42 1.77 -1.41 9.07
N ALA A 43 0.70 -2.00 8.59
CA ALA A 43 0.70 -3.37 8.10
C ALA A 43 0.01 -3.46 6.75
N VAL A 44 0.62 -4.22 5.85
CA VAL A 44 0.17 -4.39 4.47
C VAL A 44 0.33 -5.85 4.07
N THR A 45 -0.69 -6.42 3.44
CA THR A 45 -0.63 -7.77 2.89
C THR A 45 -0.34 -7.68 1.40
N PHE A 46 0.91 -7.98 1.02
CA PHE A 46 1.29 -7.98 -0.39
C PHE A 46 1.08 -9.36 -1.00
N GLY A 47 0.62 -9.38 -2.26
CA GLY A 47 0.71 -10.59 -3.08
C GLY A 47 2.18 -11.00 -3.28
N ARG A 48 2.42 -12.29 -3.60
CA ARG A 48 3.76 -12.83 -3.87
C ARG A 48 4.55 -11.98 -4.87
N LEU A 49 3.85 -11.34 -5.82
CA LEU A 49 4.43 -10.43 -6.80
C LEU A 49 5.21 -9.27 -6.16
N LEU A 50 4.83 -8.76 -4.99
CA LEU A 50 5.51 -7.60 -4.39
C LEU A 50 6.20 -7.93 -3.07
N HIS A 51 5.76 -8.99 -2.40
CA HIS A 51 6.22 -9.33 -1.06
C HIS A 51 7.74 -9.52 -0.96
N GLU A 52 8.31 -10.47 -1.72
CA GLU A 52 9.75 -10.81 -1.64
C GLU A 52 10.65 -9.60 -1.95
N PRO A 53 10.47 -8.88 -3.08
CA PRO A 53 11.30 -7.70 -3.36
C PRO A 53 11.24 -6.60 -2.29
N LEU A 54 10.06 -6.36 -1.70
CA LEU A 54 9.90 -5.32 -0.69
C LEU A 54 10.57 -5.72 0.64
N VAL A 55 10.51 -7.01 1.00
CA VAL A 55 11.20 -7.53 2.17
C VAL A 55 12.72 -7.53 1.97
N ASP A 56 13.21 -8.00 0.83
CA ASP A 56 14.64 -8.07 0.52
C ASP A 56 15.28 -6.66 0.48
N ALA A 57 14.54 -5.68 -0.06
CA ALA A 57 14.95 -4.28 -0.07
C ALA A 57 14.73 -3.54 1.25
N ARG A 58 14.24 -4.21 2.30
CA ARG A 58 13.94 -3.66 3.64
C ARG A 58 12.95 -2.49 3.64
N TRP A 59 12.03 -2.47 2.67
CA TRP A 59 10.89 -1.54 2.68
C TRP A 59 9.89 -1.87 3.78
N THR A 60 9.81 -3.14 4.14
CA THR A 60 8.94 -3.69 5.16
C THR A 60 9.54 -4.99 5.68
N THR A 61 9.01 -5.53 6.76
CA THR A 61 9.44 -6.83 7.32
C THR A 61 8.26 -7.80 7.39
N PRO A 62 8.45 -9.12 7.24
CA PRO A 62 7.37 -10.08 7.45
C PRO A 62 6.74 -9.89 8.83
N ASP A 63 5.42 -10.00 8.94
CA ASP A 63 4.73 -9.88 10.22
C ASP A 63 5.15 -11.04 11.15
N PRO A 64 5.87 -10.79 12.27
CA PRO A 64 6.31 -11.86 13.15
C PRO A 64 5.17 -12.65 13.77
N LEU A 65 3.96 -12.06 13.84
CA LEU A 65 2.78 -12.71 14.39
C LEU A 65 2.10 -13.65 13.38
N THR A 66 2.30 -13.40 12.08
CA THR A 66 1.68 -14.18 11.01
C THR A 66 2.64 -14.37 9.81
N PRO A 67 3.80 -15.04 10.00
CA PRO A 67 4.88 -15.03 9.00
C PRO A 67 4.49 -15.65 7.64
N ALA A 68 3.56 -16.61 7.63
CA ALA A 68 3.13 -17.31 6.42
C ALA A 68 1.99 -16.62 5.66
N SER A 69 1.47 -15.49 6.16
CA SER A 69 0.26 -14.85 5.60
C SER A 69 0.52 -13.89 4.43
N GLY A 70 1.79 -13.61 4.10
CA GLY A 70 2.15 -12.52 3.18
C GLY A 70 1.93 -11.12 3.77
N ARG A 71 1.54 -11.04 5.04
CA ARG A 71 1.44 -9.79 5.78
C ARG A 71 2.82 -9.31 6.16
N THR A 72 3.06 -8.03 5.90
CA THR A 72 4.28 -7.32 6.24
C THR A 72 3.96 -6.14 7.14
N VAL A 73 4.95 -5.69 7.91
CA VAL A 73 4.81 -4.66 8.92
C VAL A 73 5.98 -3.69 8.87
N PHE A 74 5.63 -2.42 9.00
CA PHE A 74 6.55 -1.31 9.17
C PHE A 74 6.21 -0.60 10.49
N ARG A 75 7.24 -0.26 11.27
CA ARG A 75 7.08 0.49 12.53
C ARG A 75 7.60 1.90 12.34
N VAL A 76 6.75 2.87 12.66
CA VAL A 76 7.06 4.29 12.63
C VAL A 76 7.55 4.69 14.02
N HIS A 77 8.78 5.19 14.11
CA HIS A 77 9.40 5.69 15.33
C HIS A 77 9.68 7.19 15.29
N SER A 78 9.53 7.83 14.11
CA SER A 78 9.78 9.24 13.88
C SER A 78 8.90 9.80 12.76
N ASP A 79 8.79 11.13 12.68
CA ASP A 79 8.01 11.79 11.63
C ASP A 79 8.57 11.53 10.23
N MET A 80 9.89 11.39 10.09
CA MET A 80 10.52 11.03 8.81
C MET A 80 10.13 9.63 8.34
N GLU A 81 9.75 8.74 9.26
CA GLU A 81 9.27 7.40 8.93
C GLU A 81 7.77 7.35 8.63
N VAL A 82 7.01 8.41 8.96
CA VAL A 82 5.60 8.54 8.53
C VAL A 82 5.54 8.57 7.00
N GLU A 83 6.48 9.27 6.38
CA GLU A 83 6.59 9.32 4.92
C GLU A 83 6.87 7.93 4.32
N ARG A 84 7.76 7.16 4.94
CA ARG A 84 8.03 5.78 4.51
C ARG A 84 6.80 4.88 4.64
N ALA A 85 6.04 5.04 5.72
CA ALA A 85 4.79 4.32 5.91
C ALA A 85 3.73 4.72 4.87
N ARG A 86 3.68 6.00 4.50
CA ARG A 86 2.85 6.51 3.41
C ARG A 86 3.22 5.85 2.08
N SER A 87 4.51 5.83 1.73
CA SER A 87 4.99 5.19 0.52
C SER A 87 4.64 3.70 0.44
N LEU A 88 4.71 2.99 1.57
CA LEU A 88 4.32 1.58 1.63
C LEU A 88 2.82 1.37 1.36
N LEU A 89 1.97 2.21 1.95
CA LEU A 89 0.52 2.19 1.68
C LEU A 89 0.22 2.59 0.23
N ARG A 90 0.96 3.56 -0.33
CA ARG A 90 0.77 4.02 -1.70
C ARG A 90 1.10 2.92 -2.70
N LEU A 91 2.20 2.18 -2.49
CA LEU A 91 2.53 1.00 -3.31
C LEU A 91 1.43 -0.07 -3.28
N SER A 92 0.85 -0.32 -2.10
CA SER A 92 -0.27 -1.26 -1.96
C SER A 92 -1.51 -0.77 -2.72
N TYR A 93 -1.82 0.51 -2.62
CA TYR A 93 -2.91 1.16 -3.34
C TYR A 93 -2.73 1.03 -4.86
N LEU A 94 -1.54 1.35 -5.38
CA LEU A 94 -1.20 1.17 -6.80
C LEU A 94 -1.41 -0.28 -7.25
N TYR A 95 -0.90 -1.24 -6.48
CA TYR A 95 -1.04 -2.65 -6.78
C TYR A 95 -2.52 -3.08 -6.87
N HIS A 96 -3.35 -2.65 -5.93
CA HIS A 96 -4.77 -3.01 -5.93
C HIS A 96 -5.57 -2.32 -7.04
N ALA A 97 -5.27 -1.06 -7.35
CA ALA A 97 -5.87 -0.35 -8.48
C ALA A 97 -5.55 -1.07 -9.80
N LEU A 98 -4.27 -1.39 -10.03
CA LEU A 98 -3.79 -2.07 -11.23
C LEU A 98 -4.26 -3.53 -11.34
N SER A 99 -4.47 -4.22 -10.22
CA SER A 99 -4.96 -5.60 -10.23
C SER A 99 -6.47 -5.70 -10.44
N ARG A 100 -7.20 -4.57 -10.42
CA ARG A 100 -8.67 -4.54 -10.48
C ARG A 100 -9.20 -3.36 -11.31
N PRO A 101 -8.74 -3.18 -12.57
CA PRO A 101 -9.13 -2.02 -13.38
C PRO A 101 -10.64 -1.97 -13.67
N ASN A 102 -11.33 -3.11 -13.57
CA ASN A 102 -12.73 -3.27 -13.94
C ASN A 102 -13.73 -3.02 -12.80
N THR A 103 -13.29 -2.63 -11.59
CA THR A 103 -14.23 -2.21 -10.52
C THR A 103 -14.39 -0.69 -10.49
N PRO A 104 -15.52 -0.14 -10.01
CA PRO A 104 -15.69 1.30 -9.89
C PRO A 104 -14.57 1.99 -9.10
N GLU A 105 -14.14 1.38 -7.99
CA GLU A 105 -13.08 1.92 -7.14
C GLU A 105 -11.71 1.80 -7.80
N GLY A 106 -11.43 0.69 -8.49
CA GLY A 106 -10.18 0.51 -9.24
C GLY A 106 -10.07 1.46 -10.42
N ARG A 107 -11.17 1.69 -11.15
CA ARG A 107 -11.22 2.68 -12.23
C ARG A 107 -11.06 4.11 -11.70
N ALA A 108 -11.79 4.48 -10.64
CA ALA A 108 -11.63 5.79 -10.01
C ALA A 108 -10.21 6.02 -9.49
N ALA A 109 -9.56 4.97 -8.97
CA ALA A 109 -8.15 5.02 -8.63
C ALA A 109 -7.30 5.28 -9.87
N LEU A 110 -7.39 4.45 -10.90
CA LEU A 110 -6.60 4.55 -12.13
C LEU A 110 -6.77 5.88 -12.86
N ASP A 111 -7.98 6.42 -12.91
CA ASP A 111 -8.27 7.72 -13.54
C ASP A 111 -7.52 8.88 -12.85
N ALA A 112 -7.20 8.71 -11.56
CA ALA A 112 -6.45 9.67 -10.77
C ALA A 112 -4.97 9.29 -10.57
N LEU A 113 -4.53 8.17 -11.16
CA LEU A 113 -3.16 7.69 -11.04
C LEU A 113 -2.26 8.32 -12.10
N GLU A 114 -1.20 8.97 -11.65
CA GLU A 114 -0.07 9.34 -12.49
C GLU A 114 1.05 8.31 -12.28
N LEU A 115 0.83 7.06 -12.74
CA LEU A 115 1.64 5.90 -12.35
C LEU A 115 3.15 6.13 -12.44
N GLU A 116 3.66 6.75 -13.51
CA GLU A 116 5.09 7.01 -13.66
C GLU A 116 5.60 8.01 -12.61
N SER A 117 4.87 9.12 -12.41
CA SER A 117 5.16 10.15 -11.41
C SER A 117 5.13 9.58 -9.99
N ASP A 118 4.12 8.76 -9.69
CA ASP A 118 4.01 8.02 -8.43
C ASP A 118 5.22 7.10 -8.23
N LEU A 119 5.61 6.31 -9.24
CA LEU A 119 6.74 5.39 -9.13
C LEU A 119 8.09 6.12 -9.02
N ASP A 120 8.26 7.27 -9.68
CA ASP A 120 9.44 8.13 -9.53
C ASP A 120 9.53 8.66 -8.10
N SER A 121 8.44 9.23 -7.59
CA SER A 121 8.40 9.78 -6.23
C SER A 121 8.60 8.69 -5.16
N LEU A 122 8.05 7.49 -5.37
CA LEU A 122 8.21 6.38 -4.44
C LEU A 122 9.62 5.78 -4.53
N SER A 123 10.23 5.78 -5.72
CA SER A 123 11.52 5.12 -5.98
C SER A 123 11.58 3.68 -5.42
N PRO A 124 10.58 2.81 -5.74
CA PRO A 124 10.58 1.44 -5.23
C PRO A 124 11.72 0.62 -5.86
N PRO A 125 12.03 -0.58 -5.33
CA PRO A 125 12.99 -1.48 -5.96
C PRO A 125 12.64 -1.68 -7.44
N TRP A 126 13.66 -1.70 -8.32
CA TRP A 126 13.44 -1.74 -9.77
C TRP A 126 12.49 -2.87 -10.22
N VAL A 127 12.58 -4.03 -9.56
CA VAL A 127 11.74 -5.20 -9.84
C VAL A 127 10.27 -4.95 -9.44
N VAL A 128 10.00 -4.14 -8.40
CA VAL A 128 8.64 -3.73 -8.02
C VAL A 128 8.08 -2.77 -9.07
N ARG A 129 8.86 -1.76 -9.47
CA ARG A 129 8.51 -0.85 -10.56
C ARG A 129 8.17 -1.64 -11.82
N GLU A 130 9.06 -2.52 -12.28
CA GLU A 130 8.86 -3.34 -13.47
C GLU A 130 7.57 -4.18 -13.39
N ARG A 131 7.29 -4.80 -12.24
CA ARG A 131 6.09 -5.61 -12.02
C ARG A 131 4.81 -4.78 -12.07
N LEU A 132 4.80 -3.58 -11.48
CA LEU A 132 3.66 -2.67 -11.52
C LEU A 132 3.42 -2.10 -12.92
N THR A 133 4.47 -1.72 -13.64
CA THR A 133 4.38 -1.29 -15.04
C THR A 133 3.83 -2.39 -15.93
N LYS A 134 4.30 -3.64 -15.76
CA LYS A 134 3.77 -4.80 -16.50
C LYS A 134 2.29 -5.05 -16.22
N LEU A 135 1.85 -4.90 -14.96
CA LEU A 135 0.43 -5.02 -14.61
C LEU A 135 -0.42 -3.96 -15.32
N ALA A 136 0.07 -2.72 -15.41
CA ALA A 136 -0.63 -1.65 -16.11
C ALA A 136 -0.81 -1.92 -17.61
N THR A 137 0.18 -2.56 -18.24
CA THR A 137 0.15 -2.85 -19.69
C THR A 137 -0.50 -4.17 -20.06
N SER A 138 -0.68 -5.10 -19.11
CA SER A 138 -1.22 -6.45 -19.39
C SER A 138 -2.74 -6.49 -19.59
N GLU A 139 -3.43 -5.36 -19.38
CA GLU A 139 -4.88 -5.21 -19.53
C GLU A 139 -5.24 -4.18 -20.64
N SER A 140 -4.28 -3.82 -21.51
CA SER A 140 -4.49 -3.00 -22.71
C SER A 140 -4.69 -3.83 -23.97
#